data_AF-A0A949XQN1-F1
#
_entry.id   AF-A0A949XQN1-F1
#
_cell.length_a   1.000
_cell.length_b   1.000
_cell.length_c   1.000
_cell.angle_alpha   90.00
_cell.angle_beta   90.00
_cell.angle_gamma   90.00
#
_symmetry.space_group_name_H-M   'P 1'
#
loop_
_entity.id
_entity.type
_entity.pdbx_description
1 polymer ?
#
loop_
_entity_poly.entity_id
_entity_poly.type
_entity_poly.pdbx_seq_one_letter_code
_entity_poly.pdbx_strand_id
1 'polypeptide(L)'
;AEMTPAFYATYERIRKKTKNTPIADATGGRCDACQITLRPQFFQDLRRGDKIMFCESCGRILTYNPLIDVSPDVAASQRTA
;
A
#
# COMPACT_ATOMS: atom_id res chain seq x y z
N ALA A 1 22.21 3.04 -8.32
CA ALA A 1 20.79 3.36 -8.53
C ALA A 1 20.60 4.83 -8.21
N GLU A 2 20.49 5.68 -9.23
CA GLU A 2 20.30 7.11 -9.03
C GLU A 2 18.83 7.38 -8.65
N MET A 3 18.59 7.69 -7.38
CA MET A 3 17.31 8.26 -6.97
C MET A 3 17.32 9.75 -7.29
N THR A 4 16.23 10.25 -7.88
CA THR A 4 16.10 11.70 -8.11
C THR A 4 16.05 12.44 -6.76
N PRO A 5 16.80 13.53 -6.59
CA PRO A 5 16.85 14.27 -5.31
C PRO A 5 15.46 14.73 -4.83
N ALA A 6 14.57 15.08 -5.78
CA ALA A 6 13.20 15.48 -5.49
C ALA A 6 12.35 14.35 -4.88
N PHE A 7 12.50 13.13 -5.38
CA PHE A 7 11.81 11.97 -4.82
C PHE A 7 12.33 11.65 -3.41
N TYR A 8 13.65 11.73 -3.21
CA TYR A 8 14.26 11.53 -1.90
C TYR A 8 13.74 12.53 -0.86
N ALA A 9 13.65 13.82 -1.21
CA ALA A 9 13.11 14.85 -0.33
C ALA A 9 11.63 14.58 0.04
N THR A 10 10.83 14.13 -0.93
CA THR A 10 9.42 13.78 -0.70
C THR A 10 9.30 12.58 0.23
N TYR A 11 10.10 11.53 -0.01
CA TYR A 11 10.16 10.34 0.82
C TYR A 11 10.56 10.67 2.26
N GLU A 12 11.61 11.48 2.46
CA GLU A 12 12.03 11.93 3.78
C GLU A 12 10.93 12.66 4.54
N ARG A 13 10.22 13.57 3.86
CA ARG A 13 9.12 14.34 4.46
C ARG A 13 8.01 13.41 4.94
N ILE A 14 7.64 12.41 4.14
CA ILE A 14 6.64 11.42 4.53
C ILE A 14 7.14 10.58 5.70
N ARG A 15 8.39 10.08 5.62
CA ARG A 15 9.03 9.25 6.64
C ARG A 15 9.05 9.93 8.02
N LYS A 16 9.40 11.22 8.07
CA LYS A 16 9.38 12.05 9.28
C LYS A 16 7.96 12.18 9.86
N LYS A 17 6.95 12.37 9.00
CA LYS A 17 5.54 12.49 9.42
C LYS A 17 4.93 11.17 9.93
N THR A 18 5.36 10.04 9.37
CA THR A 18 4.71 8.72 9.58
C THR A 18 5.52 7.76 10.46
N LYS A 19 6.34 8.28 11.38
CA LYS A 19 7.13 7.47 12.33
C LYS A 19 7.91 6.34 11.63
N ASN A 20 8.57 6.64 10.51
CA ASN A 20 9.31 5.68 9.69
C ASN A 20 8.50 4.65 8.89
N THR A 21 7.19 4.84 8.71
CA THR A 21 6.35 4.00 7.80
C THR A 21 5.83 4.80 6.60
N PRO A 22 6.70 5.15 5.63
CA PRO A 22 6.31 6.00 4.50
C PRO A 22 5.52 5.27 3.41
N ILE A 23 5.55 3.94 3.40
CA ILE A 23 4.85 3.08 2.43
C ILE A 23 3.67 2.40 3.14
N ALA A 24 2.56 2.25 2.43
CA ALA A 24 1.39 1.53 2.89
C ALA A 24 0.75 0.76 1.73
N ASP A 25 0.20 -0.41 2.03
CA ASP A 25 -0.55 -1.17 1.04
C ASP A 25 -1.98 -0.65 0.89
N ALA A 26 -2.50 -0.83 -0.32
CA ALA A 26 -3.89 -0.60 -0.65
C ALA A 26 -4.59 -1.94 -0.91
N THR A 27 -5.22 -2.46 0.12
CA THR A 27 -5.91 -3.75 0.10
C THR A 27 -7.41 -3.51 -0.05
N GLY A 28 -8.04 -4.12 -1.06
CA GLY A 28 -9.50 -4.03 -1.26
C GLY A 28 -10.06 -2.60 -1.43
N GLY A 29 -9.26 -1.65 -1.95
CA GLY A 29 -9.68 -0.25 -2.10
C GLY A 29 -9.53 0.59 -0.83
N ARG A 30 -8.78 0.12 0.17
CA ARG A 30 -8.53 0.81 1.44
C ARG A 30 -7.04 0.96 1.68
N CYS A 31 -6.62 2.09 2.24
CA CYS A 31 -5.25 2.25 2.71
C CYS A 31 -5.05 1.53 4.06
N ASP A 32 -4.11 0.60 4.15
CA ASP A 32 -3.90 -0.19 5.37
C ASP A 32 -3.33 0.63 6.54
N ALA A 33 -2.73 1.77 6.26
CA ALA A 33 -2.11 2.60 7.30
C ALA A 33 -3.04 3.66 7.92
N CYS A 34 -4.00 4.20 7.18
CA CYS A 34 -4.96 5.18 7.71
C CYS A 34 -6.41 4.72 7.63
N GLN A 35 -6.64 3.50 7.13
CA GLN A 35 -7.93 2.83 7.12
C GLN A 35 -9.04 3.64 6.42
N ILE A 36 -8.66 4.49 5.46
CA ILE A 36 -9.61 5.24 4.64
C ILE A 36 -9.88 4.46 3.35
N THR A 37 -11.14 4.50 2.92
CA THR A 37 -11.53 4.01 1.60
C THR A 37 -11.02 4.98 0.54
N LEU A 38 -10.29 4.46 -0.44
CA LEU A 38 -9.80 5.21 -1.59
C LEU A 38 -10.93 5.38 -2.60
N ARG A 39 -10.90 6.46 -3.39
CA ARG A 39 -11.86 6.64 -4.48
C ARG A 39 -11.73 5.50 -5.50
N PRO A 40 -12.85 4.99 -6.06
CA PRO A 40 -12.79 3.87 -7.02
C PRO A 40 -11.85 4.14 -8.20
N GLN A 41 -11.90 5.34 -8.80
CA GLN A 41 -11.01 5.73 -9.89
C GLN A 41 -9.53 5.71 -9.46
N PHE A 42 -9.23 6.27 -8.29
CA PHE A 42 -7.88 6.28 -7.74
C PHE A 42 -7.35 4.86 -7.50
N PHE A 43 -8.22 3.96 -7.03
CA PHE A 43 -7.85 2.55 -6.84
C PHE A 43 -7.63 1.81 -8.16
N GLN A 44 -8.40 2.11 -9.22
CA GLN A 44 -8.13 1.56 -10.55
C GLN A 44 -6.79 2.06 -11.11
N ASP A 45 -6.49 3.34 -10.94
CA ASP A 45 -5.20 3.91 -11.35
C ASP A 45 -4.03 3.27 -10.57
N LEU A 46 -4.23 3.03 -9.27
CA LEU A 46 -3.25 2.35 -8.42
C LEU A 46 -3.04 0.89 -8.84
N ARG A 47 -4.12 0.18 -9.21
CA ARG A 47 -4.06 -1.17 -9.78
C ARG A 47 -3.30 -1.23 -11.09
N ARG A 48 -3.37 -0.18 -11.90
CA ARG A 48 -2.65 -0.10 -13.17
C ARG A 48 -1.14 0.02 -12.96
N GLY A 49 -0.70 0.70 -11.90
CA GLY A 49 0.72 0.75 -11.52
C GLY A 49 1.60 1.66 -12.37
N ASP A 50 1.03 2.51 -13.23
CA ASP A 50 1.78 3.37 -14.15
C ASP A 50 2.64 4.44 -13.44
N LYS A 51 2.23 4.86 -12.24
CA LYS A 51 2.85 5.95 -11.50
C LYS A 51 2.83 5.71 -9.99
N ILE A 52 3.79 6.33 -9.30
CA ILE A 52 3.82 6.36 -7.84
C ILE A 52 2.65 7.22 -7.33
N MET A 53 1.80 6.62 -6.52
CA MET A 53 0.58 7.22 -6.00
C MET A 53 0.70 7.42 -4.49
N PHE A 54 0.11 8.50 -3.98
CA PHE A 54 0.10 8.83 -2.56
C PHE A 54 -1.32 8.82 -2.02
N CYS A 55 -1.50 8.29 -0.81
CA CYS A 55 -2.80 8.32 -0.14
C CYS A 55 -3.27 9.77 0.07
N GLU A 56 -4.50 10.07 -0.37
CA GLU A 56 -5.09 11.41 -0.29
C GLU A 56 -5.31 11.89 1.16
N SER A 57 -5.38 10.95 2.13
CA SER A 57 -5.57 11.26 3.55
C SER A 57 -4.25 11.33 4.32
N CYS A 58 -3.46 10.26 4.32
CA CYS A 58 -2.25 10.22 5.14
C CYS A 58 -0.97 10.67 4.41
N GLY A 59 -0.99 10.69 3.07
CA GLY A 59 0.15 11.06 2.23
C GLY A 59 1.24 9.99 2.10
N ARG A 60 1.00 8.75 2.55
CA ARG A 60 1.91 7.62 2.34
C ARG A 60 1.95 7.18 0.88
N ILE A 61 3.09 6.64 0.46
CA ILE A 61 3.24 5.98 -0.84
C ILE A 61 2.38 4.71 -0.81
N LEU A 62 1.50 4.57 -1.79
CA LEU A 62 0.61 3.42 -1.89
C LEU A 62 1.18 2.37 -2.84
N THR A 63 1.15 1.13 -2.37
CA THR A 63 1.43 -0.08 -3.15
C THR A 63 0.15 -0.87 -3.33
N TYR A 64 -0.10 -1.38 -4.55
CA TYR A 64 -1.26 -2.25 -4.77
C TYR A 64 -0.96 -3.65 -4.26
N ASN A 65 -1.74 -4.11 -3.28
CA ASN A 65 -1.69 -5.49 -2.81
C ASN A 65 -2.94 -6.23 -3.32
N PRO A 66 -2.80 -7.24 -4.19
CA PRO A 66 -3.94 -8.05 -4.61
C PRO A 66 -4.47 -8.86 -3.42
N LEU A 67 -5.80 -8.90 -3.28
CA LEU A 67 -6.44 -9.83 -2.36
C LEU A 67 -6.28 -11.23 -2.95
N ILE A 68 -5.47 -12.06 -2.29
CA ILE A 68 -5.31 -13.47 -2.64
C ILE A 68 -6.26 -14.25 -1.72
N ASP A 69 -7.39 -14.71 -2.28
CA ASP A 69 -8.30 -15.62 -1.58
C ASP A 69 -7.67 -17.01 -1.52
N VAL A 70 -7.16 -17.35 -0.34
CA VAL A 70 -6.68 -18.70 0.02
C VAL A 70 -7.82 -19.49 0.67
N SER A 71 -8.52 -20.32 -0.10
CA SER A 71 -9.54 -21.29 0.38
C SER A 71 -9.44 -22.59 -0.44
N PRO A 72 -9.60 -23.82 0.10
CA PRO A 72 -9.75 -24.27 1.50
C PRO A 72 -8.79 -25.43 1.90
N ASP A 73 -7.58 -25.56 1.35
CA ASP A 73 -6.72 -26.74 1.63
C ASP A 73 -5.89 -26.65 2.92
N VAL A 74 -5.89 -25.51 3.61
CA VAL A 74 -5.12 -25.29 4.85
C VAL A 74 -5.69 -26.10 6.05
N ALA A 75 -6.90 -26.64 5.92
CA ALA A 75 -7.49 -27.54 6.92
C ALA A 75 -6.77 -28.91 7.05
N ALA A 76 -5.83 -29.23 6.15
CA ALA A 76 -5.00 -30.42 6.21
C ALA A 76 -3.72 -30.25 7.06
N SER A 77 -3.22 -29.02 7.25
CA SER A 77 -1.95 -28.78 7.96
C SER A 77 -2.10 -28.46 9.44
N GLN A 78 -3.32 -28.27 9.95
CA GLN A 78 -3.58 -27.99 11.37
C GLN A 78 -4.01 -29.24 12.18
N ARG A 79 -3.97 -30.45 11.58
CA ARG A 79 -4.30 -31.73 12.23
C ARG A 79 -3.05 -32.60 12.45
N THR A 80 -2.03 -32.04 13.09
CA THR A 80 -0.95 -32.79 13.74
C THR A 80 -0.47 -31.98 14.94
N ALA A 81 -1.20 -32.09 16.05
CA ALA A 81 -0.74 -31.82 17.41
C ALA A 81 -1.63 -32.61 18.37
#